data_AF-A0A534QPD3-F1
#
_entry.id   AF-A0A534QPD3-F1
#
_cell.length_a   1.000
_cell.length_b   1.000
_cell.length_c   1.000
_cell.angle_alpha   90.00
_cell.angle_beta   90.00
_cell.angle_gamma   90.00
#
_symmetry.space_group_name_H-M   'P 1'
#
loop_
_entity.id
_entity.type
_entity.pdbx_description
1 polymer ?
#
loop_
_entity_poly.entity_id
_entity_poly.type
_entity_poly.pdbx_seq_one_letter_code
_entity_poly.pdbx_strand_id
1 'polypeptide(L)'
;MTSEVPGDSRHGGRVGRGTTHEARGSGRRRPHRRGDLLSFPVDPAIPALKAFEAQGVVSVLAAAGVSEASGVELLQHHPGRRCVFAVWAKGRRVVVKVFSASEDAGLQARLYELLEARGLASGRPPTVPAAAGYAPGHLLIANEWLVGPSGSDLIDAGRVNLAAQLAATWLRASVGIRADFLPVCNLGRLLARAERHGRALAGADAALGAEARRCLDALRSRSPGGGALTLRHGSYYGRHVLDVGGGPGVLDWDEACQGPIELDAGDWLAWLERHARRTQPPARVKEAAAIFRQGIADLVEDEALRWFQAQSLLKQAEYFVRKMPGGWRDRAAALLAEAQNLDARTPGRLGA
;
A
#
# COMPACT_ATOMS: atom_id res chain seq x y z
N MET A 1 -3.72 80.07 8.70
CA MET A 1 -3.37 79.35 7.46
C MET A 1 -4.04 77.99 7.51
N THR A 2 -5.22 77.95 6.89
CA THR A 2 -5.92 76.86 6.19
C THR A 2 -5.44 75.41 6.36
N SER A 3 -6.31 74.56 6.93
CA SER A 3 -6.96 73.38 6.28
C SER A 3 -7.87 72.71 7.34
N GLU A 4 -9.20 72.93 7.31
CA GLU A 4 -10.26 72.09 6.68
C GLU A 4 -10.27 70.62 7.19
N VAL A 5 -11.16 70.16 8.12
CA VAL A 5 -12.64 69.88 8.05
C VAL A 5 -12.94 68.53 7.32
N PRO A 6 -13.93 67.66 7.69
CA PRO A 6 -14.15 66.91 8.94
C PRO A 6 -14.66 65.43 8.71
N GLY A 7 -14.95 64.69 9.79
CA GLY A 7 -16.25 63.99 9.99
C GLY A 7 -16.68 62.73 9.17
N ASP A 8 -16.52 61.57 9.83
CA ASP A 8 -17.58 60.60 10.20
C ASP A 8 -18.25 59.61 9.20
N SER A 9 -18.35 58.35 9.70
CA SER A 9 -19.47 57.38 9.58
C SER A 9 -19.28 56.06 8.80
N ARG A 10 -19.25 54.96 9.58
CA ARG A 10 -19.90 53.62 9.41
C ARG A 10 -19.55 52.79 8.15
N HIS A 11 -19.08 51.56 8.37
CA HIS A 11 -19.71 50.29 7.91
C HIS A 11 -18.91 49.07 8.41
N GLY A 12 -19.62 48.02 8.85
CA GLY A 12 -19.04 46.82 9.45
C GLY A 12 -18.48 45.81 8.44
N GLY A 13 -17.85 44.73 8.94
CA GLY A 13 -17.51 43.61 8.08
C GLY A 13 -16.43 42.65 8.58
N ARG A 14 -16.89 41.61 9.30
CA ARG A 14 -16.52 40.19 9.07
C ARG A 14 -15.11 39.69 9.40
N VAL A 15 -15.10 38.87 10.45
CA VAL A 15 -14.14 37.81 10.78
C VAL A 15 -13.86 36.89 9.59
N GLY A 16 -12.59 36.78 9.18
CA GLY A 16 -12.12 35.84 8.16
C GLY A 16 -11.61 34.55 8.80
N ARG A 17 -12.31 33.44 8.54
CA ARG A 17 -11.93 32.06 8.89
C ARG A 17 -10.67 31.63 8.15
N GLY A 18 -9.79 30.94 8.88
CA GLY A 18 -8.69 30.15 8.31
C GLY A 18 -9.22 28.99 7.45
N THR A 19 -8.62 28.82 6.28
CA THR A 19 -8.89 27.73 5.34
C THR A 19 -7.84 26.65 5.47
N THR A 20 -8.25 25.45 5.86
CA THR A 20 -7.47 24.21 5.74
C THR A 20 -7.40 23.80 4.27
N HIS A 21 -6.18 23.60 3.76
CA HIS A 21 -5.94 23.13 2.40
C HIS A 21 -6.02 21.60 2.33
N GLU A 22 -7.10 21.08 1.74
CA GLU A 22 -7.20 19.70 1.27
C GLU A 22 -6.39 19.53 -0.01
N ALA A 23 -5.48 18.55 -0.02
CA ALA A 23 -4.64 18.21 -1.17
C ALA A 23 -5.49 17.55 -2.28
N ARG A 24 -5.40 18.10 -3.48
CA ARG A 24 -6.07 17.62 -4.70
C ARG A 24 -5.23 16.52 -5.36
N GLY A 25 -5.80 15.31 -5.46
CA GLY A 25 -5.34 14.22 -6.32
C GLY A 25 -6.48 13.74 -7.22
N SER A 26 -6.18 13.55 -8.50
CA SER A 26 -7.07 13.41 -9.66
C SER A 26 -8.18 12.34 -9.56
N GLY A 27 -9.40 12.78 -9.84
CA GLY A 27 -10.59 11.96 -10.06
C GLY A 27 -11.82 12.62 -9.45
N ARG A 28 -12.46 13.55 -10.16
CA ARG A 28 -13.73 14.16 -9.72
C ARG A 28 -14.79 13.06 -9.56
N ARG A 29 -14.94 12.52 -8.35
CA ARG A 29 -16.22 12.00 -7.86
C ARG A 29 -16.77 13.04 -6.89
N ARG A 30 -18.00 13.47 -7.17
CA ARG A 30 -18.73 14.43 -6.33
C ARG A 30 -18.86 13.82 -4.92
N PRO A 31 -18.80 14.63 -3.85
CA PRO A 31 -19.23 14.16 -2.54
C PRO A 31 -20.71 13.77 -2.63
N HIS A 32 -21.02 12.50 -2.44
CA HIS A 32 -22.41 12.07 -2.28
C HIS A 32 -22.95 12.75 -1.01
N ARG A 33 -24.03 13.52 -1.15
CA ARG A 33 -24.74 14.11 -0.01
C ARG A 33 -25.28 12.98 0.86
N ARG A 34 -25.27 13.20 2.18
CA ARG A 34 -26.02 12.39 3.16
C ARG A 34 -27.46 12.23 2.67
N GLY A 35 -27.89 11.00 2.38
CA GLY A 35 -29.31 10.68 2.16
C GLY A 35 -29.65 9.83 0.94
N ASP A 36 -28.77 9.69 -0.06
CA ASP A 36 -29.08 8.82 -1.21
C ASP A 36 -28.80 7.35 -0.87
N LEU A 37 -29.81 6.49 -1.06
CA LEU A 37 -29.68 5.04 -1.01
C LEU A 37 -28.57 4.62 -1.98
N LEU A 38 -27.40 4.28 -1.44
CA LEU A 38 -26.28 3.81 -2.22
C LEU A 38 -26.69 2.52 -2.92
N SER A 39 -26.63 2.49 -4.25
CA SER A 39 -26.67 1.21 -4.95
C SER A 39 -25.36 0.49 -4.66
N PHE A 40 -25.45 -0.57 -3.85
CA PHE A 40 -24.36 -1.50 -3.68
C PHE A 40 -24.11 -2.22 -5.01
N PRO A 41 -22.86 -2.59 -5.34
CA PRO A 41 -22.60 -3.43 -6.49
C PRO A 41 -23.33 -4.76 -6.31
N VAL A 42 -23.94 -5.25 -7.39
CA VAL A 42 -24.50 -6.60 -7.43
C VAL A 42 -23.36 -7.55 -7.75
N ASP A 43 -22.93 -8.34 -6.76
CA ASP A 43 -21.86 -9.31 -6.91
C ASP A 43 -22.19 -10.58 -6.09
N PRO A 44 -22.74 -11.62 -6.73
CA PRO A 44 -23.25 -12.80 -6.04
C PRO A 44 -22.14 -13.66 -5.40
N ALA A 45 -20.87 -13.43 -5.78
CA ALA A 45 -19.74 -14.13 -5.17
C ALA A 45 -19.45 -13.63 -3.75
N ILE A 46 -19.97 -12.45 -3.36
CA ILE A 46 -19.69 -11.79 -2.08
C ILE A 46 -20.92 -11.90 -1.16
N PRO A 47 -20.90 -12.80 -0.15
CA PRO A 47 -22.07 -13.10 0.69
C PRO A 47 -22.65 -11.89 1.43
N ALA A 48 -21.80 -10.96 1.89
CA ALA A 48 -22.25 -9.77 2.59
C ALA A 48 -23.13 -8.85 1.72
N LEU A 49 -22.89 -8.76 0.40
CA LEU A 49 -23.70 -7.90 -0.48
C LEU A 49 -25.11 -8.48 -0.66
N LYS A 50 -25.21 -9.81 -0.78
CA LYS A 50 -26.51 -10.50 -0.75
C LYS A 50 -27.22 -10.30 0.59
N ALA A 51 -26.48 -10.33 1.70
CA ALA A 51 -27.03 -10.08 3.02
C ALA A 51 -27.46 -8.60 3.21
N PHE A 52 -26.73 -7.64 2.64
CA PHE A 52 -27.10 -6.22 2.66
C PHE A 52 -28.46 -5.99 1.98
N GLU A 53 -28.70 -6.65 0.84
CA GLU A 53 -29.98 -6.61 0.14
C GLU A 53 -31.11 -7.29 0.93
N ALA A 54 -30.86 -8.48 1.48
CA ALA A 54 -31.89 -9.28 2.14
C ALA A 54 -32.22 -8.84 3.58
N GLN A 55 -31.25 -8.35 4.34
CA GLN A 55 -31.35 -8.10 5.79
C GLN A 55 -31.15 -6.63 6.15
N GLY A 56 -30.71 -5.80 5.20
CA GLY A 56 -30.33 -4.42 5.43
C GLY A 56 -28.89 -4.27 5.95
N VAL A 57 -28.19 -3.27 5.40
CA VAL A 57 -26.77 -3.01 5.66
C VAL A 57 -26.46 -2.80 7.13
N VAL A 58 -27.29 -2.04 7.84
CA VAL A 58 -27.08 -1.72 9.27
C VAL A 58 -27.12 -2.99 10.13
N SER A 59 -28.02 -3.93 9.82
CA SER A 59 -28.15 -5.19 10.54
C SER A 59 -26.90 -6.06 10.37
N VAL A 60 -26.44 -6.22 9.12
CA VAL A 60 -25.23 -7.00 8.80
C VAL A 60 -23.97 -6.38 9.41
N LEU A 61 -23.85 -5.05 9.40
CA LEU A 61 -22.76 -4.34 10.07
C LEU A 61 -22.81 -4.51 11.60
N ALA A 62 -23.99 -4.44 12.20
CA ALA A 62 -24.16 -4.66 13.64
C ALA A 62 -23.78 -6.09 14.06
N ALA A 63 -24.10 -7.10 13.24
CA ALA A 63 -23.68 -8.49 13.45
C ALA A 63 -22.16 -8.67 13.44
N ALA A 64 -21.43 -7.76 12.78
CA ALA A 64 -19.97 -7.71 12.82
C ALA A 64 -19.41 -6.86 13.96
N GLY A 65 -20.23 -6.26 14.83
CA GLY A 65 -19.80 -5.35 15.89
C GLY A 65 -19.76 -3.86 15.51
N VAL A 66 -20.13 -3.51 14.26
CA VAL A 66 -20.23 -2.13 13.78
C VAL A 66 -21.66 -1.61 13.96
N SER A 67 -22.03 -1.32 15.20
CA SER A 67 -23.34 -0.78 15.58
C SER A 67 -23.51 0.71 15.26
N GLU A 68 -24.75 1.18 15.09
CA GLU A 68 -25.10 2.60 14.88
C GLU A 68 -24.44 3.22 13.63
N ALA A 69 -24.40 2.45 12.55
CA ALA A 69 -23.95 2.95 11.25
C ALA A 69 -24.89 4.04 10.73
N SER A 70 -24.34 5.25 10.58
CA SER A 70 -25.01 6.47 10.11
C SER A 70 -24.75 6.78 8.63
N GLY A 71 -23.80 6.08 8.01
CA GLY A 71 -23.43 6.27 6.62
C GLY A 71 -22.44 5.20 6.16
N VAL A 72 -22.49 4.90 4.87
CA VAL A 72 -21.63 3.93 4.18
C VAL A 72 -21.16 4.58 2.89
N GLU A 73 -19.97 4.25 2.40
CA GLU A 73 -19.46 4.71 1.11
C GLU A 73 -18.63 3.57 0.50
N LEU A 74 -18.93 3.19 -0.74
CA LEU A 74 -18.08 2.24 -1.47
C LEU A 74 -16.77 2.92 -1.87
N LEU A 75 -15.67 2.42 -1.34
CA LEU A 75 -14.32 2.88 -1.70
C LEU A 75 -13.80 2.11 -2.91
N GLN A 76 -14.00 0.79 -2.92
CA GLN A 76 -13.42 -0.08 -3.93
C GLN A 76 -14.23 -1.36 -4.13
N HIS A 77 -14.33 -1.81 -5.38
CA HIS A 77 -14.92 -3.09 -5.75
C HIS A 77 -13.94 -3.86 -6.64
N HIS A 78 -13.66 -5.10 -6.24
CA HIS A 78 -12.98 -6.10 -7.04
C HIS A 78 -14.00 -7.19 -7.40
N PRO A 79 -14.55 -7.17 -8.63
CA PRO A 79 -15.57 -8.12 -9.06
C PRO A 79 -15.18 -9.57 -8.78
N GLY A 80 -16.12 -10.32 -8.19
CA GLY A 80 -15.96 -11.73 -7.84
C GLY A 80 -15.07 -11.99 -6.62
N ARG A 81 -14.49 -10.95 -6.00
CA ARG A 81 -13.46 -11.11 -4.97
C ARG A 81 -13.76 -10.38 -3.66
N ARG A 82 -13.95 -9.06 -3.70
CA ARG A 82 -14.18 -8.25 -2.48
C ARG A 82 -14.70 -6.84 -2.75
N CYS A 83 -15.31 -6.24 -1.74
CA CYS A 83 -15.61 -4.80 -1.67
C CYS A 83 -15.01 -4.17 -0.41
N VAL A 84 -14.69 -2.89 -0.50
CA VAL A 84 -14.18 -2.08 0.61
C VAL A 84 -15.08 -0.87 0.77
N PHE A 85 -15.54 -0.64 2.00
CA PHE A 85 -16.42 0.46 2.37
C PHE A 85 -15.80 1.33 3.46
N ALA A 86 -16.04 2.64 3.39
CA ALA A 86 -15.97 3.50 4.55
C ALA A 86 -17.33 3.48 5.24
N VAL A 87 -17.35 3.33 6.57
CA VAL A 87 -18.57 3.35 7.37
C VAL A 87 -18.40 4.35 8.50
N TRP A 88 -19.41 5.19 8.74
CA TRP A 88 -19.46 6.10 9.87
C TRP A 88 -20.38 5.51 10.94
N ALA A 89 -19.82 5.16 12.10
CA ALA A 89 -20.53 4.49 13.18
C ALA A 89 -20.09 5.07 14.52
N LYS A 90 -21.02 5.34 15.45
CA LYS A 90 -20.70 5.87 16.80
C LYS A 90 -19.74 7.07 16.83
N GLY A 91 -19.90 8.00 15.88
CA GLY A 91 -19.04 9.19 15.79
C GLY A 91 -17.60 8.95 15.27
N ARG A 92 -17.27 7.71 14.89
CA ARG A 92 -15.97 7.34 14.29
C ARG A 92 -16.15 6.80 12.86
N ARG A 93 -15.03 6.67 12.14
CA ARG A 93 -14.96 6.08 10.80
C ARG A 93 -14.25 4.74 10.89
N VAL A 94 -14.80 3.73 10.21
CA VAL A 94 -14.19 2.39 10.07
C VAL A 94 -14.10 2.01 8.60
N VAL A 95 -13.17 1.13 8.29
CA VAL A 95 -13.09 0.45 6.99
C VAL A 95 -13.72 -0.91 7.13
N VAL A 96 -14.66 -1.23 6.26
CA VAL A 96 -15.29 -2.56 6.19
C VAL A 96 -14.90 -3.23 4.89
N LYS A 97 -14.23 -4.38 4.98
CA LYS A 97 -13.92 -5.25 3.84
C LYS A 97 -14.85 -6.44 3.87
N VAL A 98 -15.49 -6.73 2.74
CA VAL A 98 -16.31 -7.93 2.55
C VAL A 98 -15.72 -8.76 1.43
N PHE A 99 -15.67 -10.07 1.62
CA PHE A 99 -14.94 -10.98 0.75
C PHE A 99 -15.86 -12.01 0.10
N SER A 100 -15.38 -12.56 -1.02
CA SER A 100 -15.95 -13.75 -1.62
C SER A 100 -15.52 -15.00 -0.85
N ALA A 101 -16.23 -16.11 -1.05
CA ALA A 101 -15.86 -17.40 -0.44
C ALA A 101 -14.51 -17.97 -0.95
N SER A 102 -13.95 -17.42 -2.03
CA SER A 102 -12.64 -17.82 -2.55
C SER A 102 -11.46 -17.14 -1.85
N GLU A 103 -11.74 -16.16 -0.99
CA GLU A 103 -10.76 -15.44 -0.19
C GLU A 103 -10.83 -15.90 1.27
N ASP A 104 -9.71 -15.87 1.98
CA ASP A 104 -9.66 -16.29 3.38
C ASP A 104 -9.75 -15.09 4.33
N ALA A 105 -10.97 -14.62 4.58
CA ALA A 105 -11.23 -13.55 5.54
C ALA A 105 -10.85 -13.96 6.98
N GLY A 106 -10.92 -15.25 7.31
CA GLY A 106 -10.56 -15.75 8.65
C GLY A 106 -9.06 -15.60 8.92
N LEU A 107 -8.23 -15.90 7.92
CA LEU A 107 -6.79 -15.71 7.98
C LEU A 107 -6.40 -14.24 8.17
N GLN A 108 -7.10 -13.31 7.50
CA GLN A 108 -6.86 -11.88 7.71
C GLN A 108 -7.34 -11.39 9.08
N ALA A 109 -8.48 -11.87 9.58
CA ALA A 109 -8.93 -11.56 10.94
C ALA A 109 -7.90 -12.03 11.99
N ARG A 110 -7.43 -13.28 11.88
CA ARG A 110 -6.40 -13.87 12.74
C ARG A 110 -5.07 -13.11 12.68
N LEU A 111 -4.73 -12.53 11.53
CA LEU A 111 -3.56 -11.67 11.40
C LEU A 111 -3.70 -10.38 12.20
N TYR A 112 -4.86 -9.72 12.17
CA TYR A 112 -5.10 -8.53 12.99
C TYR A 112 -5.04 -8.86 14.48
N GLU A 113 -5.60 -9.99 14.91
CA GLU A 113 -5.48 -10.48 16.29
C GLU A 113 -4.01 -10.70 16.71
N LEU A 114 -3.21 -11.32 15.83
CA LEU A 114 -1.77 -11.50 16.08
C LEU A 114 -1.06 -10.16 16.24
N LEU A 115 -1.31 -9.21 15.35
CA LEU A 115 -0.67 -7.89 15.39
C LEU A 115 -1.08 -7.09 16.62
N GLU A 116 -2.35 -7.18 17.01
CA GLU A 116 -2.85 -6.61 18.26
C GLU A 116 -2.16 -7.22 19.48
N ALA A 117 -2.03 -8.55 19.54
CA ALA A 117 -1.31 -9.24 20.61
C ALA A 117 0.19 -8.86 20.68
N ARG A 118 0.76 -8.31 19.60
CA ARG A 118 2.12 -7.74 19.57
C ARG A 118 2.17 -6.24 19.88
N GLY A 119 1.04 -5.64 20.25
CA GLY A 119 0.93 -4.20 20.54
C GLY A 119 0.93 -3.31 19.29
N LEU A 120 0.91 -3.90 18.09
CA LEU A 120 0.94 -3.19 16.82
C LEU A 120 -0.45 -2.77 16.35
N ALA A 121 -1.49 -2.81 17.19
CA ALA A 121 -2.82 -2.29 16.86
C ALA A 121 -3.31 -1.28 17.91
N SER A 122 -2.39 -0.65 18.63
CA SER A 122 -2.69 0.23 19.77
C SER A 122 -3.14 1.64 19.38
N GLY A 123 -3.12 1.98 18.09
CA GLY A 123 -3.34 3.35 17.60
C GLY A 123 -2.14 4.28 17.80
N ARG A 124 -1.05 3.80 18.41
CA ARG A 124 0.24 4.52 18.50
C ARG A 124 1.23 3.89 17.53
N PRO A 125 1.93 4.67 16.69
CA PRO A 125 2.86 4.09 15.75
C PRO A 125 4.07 3.43 16.43
N PRO A 126 4.65 2.38 15.84
CA PRO A 126 4.20 1.65 14.64
C PRO A 126 2.88 0.90 14.88
N THR A 127 1.90 1.02 13.97
CA THR A 127 0.58 0.40 14.15
C THR A 127 -0.04 -0.09 12.85
N VAL A 128 -0.98 -1.01 12.95
CA VAL A 128 -1.99 -1.37 11.97
C VAL A 128 -3.35 -0.85 12.44
N PRO A 129 -4.38 -0.83 11.58
CA PRO A 129 -5.75 -0.57 12.00
C PRO A 129 -6.19 -1.55 13.10
N ALA A 130 -6.70 -1.04 14.22
CA ALA A 130 -7.30 -1.91 15.25
C ALA A 130 -8.52 -2.65 14.70
N ALA A 131 -8.74 -3.89 15.16
CA ALA A 131 -9.92 -4.64 14.80
C ALA A 131 -11.16 -3.96 15.41
N ALA A 132 -12.13 -3.61 14.56
CA ALA A 132 -13.40 -3.04 14.98
C ALA A 132 -14.53 -4.08 14.94
N GLY A 133 -14.33 -5.20 14.25
CA GLY A 133 -15.36 -6.21 14.07
C GLY A 133 -15.00 -7.33 13.09
N TYR A 134 -15.61 -8.49 13.26
CA TYR A 134 -15.51 -9.62 12.34
C TYR A 134 -16.81 -10.43 12.35
N ALA A 135 -17.36 -10.71 11.18
CA ALA A 135 -18.52 -11.60 11.01
C ALA A 135 -18.15 -12.73 10.03
N PRO A 136 -17.79 -13.92 10.54
CA PRO A 136 -17.40 -15.07 9.70
C PRO A 136 -18.50 -15.47 8.70
N GLY A 137 -19.76 -15.47 9.14
CA GLY A 137 -20.90 -15.83 8.29
C GLY A 137 -21.15 -14.90 7.11
N HIS A 138 -20.55 -13.71 7.12
CA HIS A 138 -20.61 -12.73 6.04
C HIS A 138 -19.26 -12.50 5.36
N LEU A 139 -18.20 -13.17 5.81
CA LEU A 139 -16.82 -12.92 5.38
C LEU A 139 -16.51 -11.41 5.41
N LEU A 140 -16.82 -10.77 6.53
CA LEU A 140 -16.74 -9.33 6.71
C LEU A 140 -15.76 -9.01 7.85
N ILE A 141 -14.77 -8.17 7.55
CA ILE A 141 -13.82 -7.62 8.53
C ILE A 141 -14.03 -6.11 8.61
N ALA A 142 -14.05 -5.57 9.83
CA ALA A 142 -14.08 -4.15 10.09
C ALA A 142 -12.83 -3.75 10.87
N ASN A 143 -12.19 -2.66 10.47
CA ASN A 143 -11.04 -2.08 11.15
C ASN A 143 -11.22 -0.58 11.37
N GLU A 144 -10.54 -0.02 12.38
CA GLU A 144 -10.49 1.43 12.58
C GLU A 144 -9.91 2.16 11.36
N TRP A 145 -10.38 3.37 11.11
CA TRP A 145 -9.83 4.21 10.07
C TRP A 145 -8.51 4.84 10.53
N LEU A 146 -7.39 4.50 9.87
CA LEU A 146 -6.13 5.22 10.07
C LEU A 146 -6.16 6.56 9.32
N VAL A 147 -5.79 7.63 10.04
CA VAL A 147 -5.69 8.98 9.50
C VAL A 147 -4.23 9.34 9.29
N GLY A 148 -3.88 9.76 8.07
CA GLY A 148 -2.53 10.19 7.75
C GLY A 148 -2.29 10.21 6.24
N PRO A 149 -1.35 11.03 5.74
CA PRO A 149 -0.91 10.92 4.35
C PRO A 149 -0.21 9.57 4.13
N SER A 150 -0.49 8.94 3.00
CA SER A 150 0.25 7.76 2.57
C SER A 150 1.67 8.15 2.15
N GLY A 151 2.60 7.19 2.10
CA GLY A 151 3.91 7.34 1.49
C GLY A 151 3.85 7.87 0.05
N SER A 152 2.82 7.52 -0.73
CA SER A 152 2.55 8.15 -2.02
C SER A 152 2.29 9.65 -1.88
N ASP A 153 1.39 10.05 -0.97
CA ASP A 153 1.07 11.47 -0.75
C ASP A 153 2.27 12.25 -0.20
N LEU A 154 3.09 11.62 0.64
CA LEU A 154 4.34 12.19 1.15
C LEU A 154 5.33 12.46 0.02
N ILE A 155 5.51 11.50 -0.90
CA ILE A 155 6.40 11.66 -2.05
C ILE A 155 5.90 12.74 -2.99
N ASP A 156 4.60 12.76 -3.29
CA ASP A 156 4.00 13.79 -4.14
C ASP A 156 4.11 15.19 -3.49
N ALA A 157 4.12 15.27 -2.16
CA ALA A 157 4.41 16.48 -1.40
C ALA A 157 5.91 16.79 -1.19
N GLY A 158 6.82 16.06 -1.84
CA GLY A 158 8.27 16.29 -1.75
C GLY A 158 8.94 15.78 -0.46
N ARG A 159 8.24 14.99 0.36
CA ARG A 159 8.71 14.41 1.63
C ARG A 159 9.14 12.94 1.46
N VAL A 160 9.88 12.66 0.40
CA VAL A 160 10.35 11.30 0.03
C VAL A 160 11.22 10.64 1.12
N ASN A 161 12.06 11.43 1.81
CA ASN A 161 12.90 10.92 2.90
C ASN A 161 12.07 10.44 4.10
N LEU A 162 10.98 11.14 4.43
CA LEU A 162 10.07 10.73 5.50
C LEU A 162 9.36 9.41 5.13
N ALA A 163 8.88 9.28 3.89
CA ALA A 163 8.28 8.03 3.42
C ALA A 163 9.25 6.84 3.55
N ALA A 164 10.52 7.03 3.19
CA ALA A 164 11.57 6.02 3.36
C ALA A 164 11.82 5.66 4.84
N GLN A 165 11.87 6.65 5.74
CA GLN A 165 12.03 6.41 7.17
C GLN A 165 10.86 5.61 7.76
N LEU A 166 9.61 5.99 7.44
CA LEU A 166 8.41 5.29 7.90
C LEU A 166 8.40 3.83 7.46
N ALA A 167 8.79 3.57 6.22
CA ALA A 167 8.86 2.22 5.69
C ALA A 167 9.89 1.36 6.42
N ALA A 168 11.10 1.89 6.64
CA ALA A 168 12.14 1.18 7.40
C ALA A 168 11.71 0.92 8.85
N THR A 169 11.09 1.92 9.51
CA THR A 169 10.59 1.80 10.88
C THR A 169 9.57 0.68 11.04
N TRP A 170 8.66 0.50 10.06
CA TRP A 170 7.71 -0.62 10.09
C TRP A 170 8.40 -1.98 9.93
N LEU A 171 9.36 -2.08 9.01
CA LEU A 171 10.11 -3.33 8.80
C LEU A 171 10.86 -3.75 10.08
N ARG A 172 11.45 -2.79 10.80
CA ARG A 172 12.02 -3.05 12.14
C ARG A 172 10.98 -3.51 13.14
N ALA A 173 9.82 -2.85 13.21
CA ALA A 173 8.79 -3.19 14.18
C ALA A 173 8.18 -4.59 13.97
N SER A 174 8.18 -5.06 12.72
CA SER A 174 7.64 -6.37 12.35
C SER A 174 8.69 -7.49 12.31
N VAL A 175 9.97 -7.18 12.53
CA VAL A 175 11.05 -8.18 12.46
C VAL A 175 10.86 -9.22 13.57
N GLY A 176 10.84 -10.50 13.21
CA GLY A 176 10.68 -11.60 14.17
C GLY A 176 9.24 -11.95 14.58
N ILE A 177 8.21 -11.25 14.06
CA ILE A 177 6.83 -11.71 14.26
C ILE A 177 6.63 -13.00 13.46
N ARG A 178 6.27 -14.09 14.15
CA ARG A 178 5.93 -15.37 13.52
C ARG A 178 4.43 -15.44 13.27
N ALA A 179 4.06 -15.87 12.07
CA ALA A 179 2.68 -16.03 11.65
C ALA A 179 2.53 -17.37 10.90
N ASP A 180 2.74 -18.47 11.60
CA ASP A 180 2.89 -19.82 11.01
C ASP A 180 1.63 -20.29 10.26
N PHE A 181 0.49 -19.61 10.44
CA PHE A 181 -0.77 -19.84 9.73
C PHE A 181 -0.87 -19.15 8.37
N LEU A 182 0.05 -18.23 8.04
CA LEU A 182 0.06 -17.55 6.74
C LEU A 182 0.72 -18.43 5.67
N PRO A 183 0.42 -18.21 4.38
CA PRO A 183 1.12 -18.90 3.30
C PRO A 183 2.61 -18.56 3.31
N VAL A 184 3.46 -19.56 3.07
CA VAL A 184 4.90 -19.33 2.90
C VAL A 184 5.17 -18.74 1.51
N CYS A 185 5.93 -17.65 1.47
CA CYS A 185 6.46 -17.09 0.25
C CYS A 185 7.40 -18.10 -0.40
N ASN A 186 6.98 -18.64 -1.54
CA ASN A 186 7.69 -19.69 -2.24
C ASN A 186 8.45 -19.08 -3.42
N LEU A 187 9.79 -19.18 -3.40
CA LEU A 187 10.65 -18.66 -4.47
C LEU A 187 10.29 -19.23 -5.85
N GLY A 188 9.95 -20.52 -5.93
CA GLY A 188 9.48 -21.13 -7.17
C GLY A 188 8.20 -20.49 -7.71
N ARG A 189 7.24 -20.15 -6.84
CA ARG A 189 6.04 -19.41 -7.23
C ARG A 189 6.35 -17.97 -7.65
N LEU A 190 7.30 -17.30 -6.99
CA LEU A 190 7.76 -15.97 -7.40
C LEU A 190 8.41 -16.01 -8.79
N LEU A 191 9.28 -16.98 -9.05
CA LEU A 191 9.90 -17.19 -10.36
C LEU A 191 8.86 -17.52 -11.43
N ALA A 192 7.92 -18.43 -11.15
CA ALA A 192 6.83 -18.74 -12.08
C ALA A 192 5.93 -17.52 -12.37
N ARG A 193 5.76 -16.61 -11.41
CA ARG A 193 5.06 -15.33 -11.60
C ARG A 193 5.89 -14.37 -12.44
N ALA A 194 7.18 -14.27 -12.16
CA ALA A 194 8.12 -13.48 -12.95
C ALA A 194 8.15 -13.94 -14.42
N GLU A 195 8.10 -15.25 -14.68
CA GLU A 195 7.99 -15.80 -16.04
C GLU A 195 6.71 -15.37 -16.75
N ARG A 196 5.57 -15.36 -16.05
CA ARG A 196 4.31 -14.81 -16.60
C ARG A 196 4.45 -13.34 -16.96
N HIS A 197 5.12 -12.55 -16.11
CA HIS A 197 5.41 -11.14 -16.40
C HIS A 197 6.30 -10.98 -17.63
N GLY A 198 7.35 -11.81 -17.75
CA GLY A 198 8.21 -11.83 -18.94
C GLY A 198 7.47 -12.19 -20.23
N ARG A 199 6.53 -13.15 -20.18
CA ARG A 199 5.67 -13.48 -21.33
C ARG A 199 4.75 -12.33 -21.72
N ALA A 200 4.17 -11.62 -20.74
CA ALA A 200 3.35 -10.45 -21.01
C ALA A 200 4.17 -9.31 -21.67
N LEU A 201 5.39 -9.08 -21.18
CA LEU A 201 6.32 -8.12 -21.79
C LEU A 201 6.68 -8.51 -23.23
N ALA A 202 7.02 -9.77 -23.48
CA ALA A 202 7.33 -10.28 -24.82
C ALA A 202 6.14 -10.18 -25.80
N GLY A 203 4.92 -10.40 -25.29
CA GLY A 203 3.70 -10.25 -26.09
C GLY A 203 3.39 -8.80 -26.46
N ALA A 204 3.85 -7.83 -25.66
CA ALA A 204 3.67 -6.41 -25.94
C ALA A 204 4.82 -5.81 -26.76
N ASP A 205 6.05 -6.27 -26.55
CA ASP A 205 7.23 -5.85 -27.29
C ASP A 205 8.36 -6.88 -27.23
N ALA A 206 8.93 -7.23 -28.39
CA ALA A 206 9.97 -8.26 -28.49
C ALA A 206 11.27 -7.86 -27.77
N ALA A 207 11.67 -6.59 -27.79
CA ALA A 207 12.90 -6.12 -27.13
C ALA A 207 12.74 -6.14 -25.60
N LEU A 208 11.60 -5.68 -25.09
CA LEU A 208 11.26 -5.82 -23.66
C LEU A 208 11.17 -7.28 -23.23
N GLY A 209 10.66 -8.17 -24.10
CA GLY A 209 10.66 -9.61 -23.88
C GLY A 209 12.07 -10.19 -23.72
N ALA A 210 13.01 -9.76 -24.57
CA ALA A 210 14.41 -10.17 -24.50
C ALA A 210 15.09 -9.65 -23.22
N GLU A 211 14.85 -8.39 -22.84
CA GLU A 211 15.33 -7.82 -21.57
C GLU A 211 14.76 -8.55 -20.35
N ALA A 212 13.46 -8.82 -20.34
CA ALA A 212 12.81 -9.57 -19.27
C ALA A 212 13.35 -10.99 -19.14
N ARG A 213 13.67 -11.65 -20.27
CA ARG A 213 14.31 -12.97 -20.26
C ARG A 213 15.69 -12.92 -19.60
N ARG A 214 16.52 -11.91 -19.91
CA ARG A 214 17.83 -11.73 -19.25
C ARG A 214 17.66 -11.56 -17.73
N CYS A 215 16.72 -10.73 -17.30
CA CYS A 215 16.41 -10.56 -15.87
C CYS A 215 15.96 -11.89 -15.23
N LEU A 216 15.15 -12.69 -15.93
CA LEU A 216 14.69 -13.98 -15.41
C LEU A 216 15.82 -14.99 -15.26
N ASP A 217 16.72 -15.08 -16.23
CA ASP A 217 17.85 -16.00 -16.19
C ASP A 217 18.84 -15.61 -15.08
N ALA A 218 19.03 -14.31 -14.86
CA ALA A 218 19.74 -13.77 -13.71
C ALA A 218 19.10 -14.14 -12.36
N LEU A 219 17.78 -13.97 -12.23
CA LEU A 219 17.05 -14.35 -11.01
C LEU A 219 17.17 -15.85 -10.73
N ARG A 220 17.11 -16.70 -11.75
CA ARG A 220 17.25 -18.15 -11.59
C ARG A 220 18.64 -18.55 -11.12
N SER A 221 19.69 -17.95 -11.71
CA SER A 221 21.08 -18.32 -11.41
C SER A 221 21.56 -17.92 -10.01
N ARG A 222 20.88 -16.97 -9.36
CA ARG A 222 21.21 -16.45 -8.02
C ARG A 222 20.03 -16.45 -7.07
N SER A 223 19.23 -17.52 -7.09
CA SER A 223 18.14 -17.64 -6.13
C SER A 223 18.70 -17.54 -4.71
N PRO A 224 18.20 -16.63 -3.85
CA PRO A 224 18.74 -16.45 -2.52
C PRO A 224 18.50 -17.72 -1.71
N GLY A 225 19.36 -17.94 -0.72
CA GLY A 225 19.09 -18.91 0.33
C GLY A 225 17.78 -18.57 1.06
N GLY A 226 17.19 -19.56 1.72
CA GLY A 226 16.04 -19.32 2.58
C GLY A 226 16.41 -18.37 3.73
N GLY A 227 15.68 -17.27 3.89
CA GLY A 227 15.78 -16.40 5.06
C GLY A 227 14.78 -16.78 6.15
N ALA A 228 14.82 -16.06 7.28
CA ALA A 228 13.89 -16.30 8.38
C ALA A 228 12.43 -16.14 7.92
N LEU A 229 11.60 -17.16 8.19
CA LEU A 229 10.16 -17.14 7.87
C LEU A 229 9.42 -16.33 8.93
N THR A 230 9.28 -15.04 8.68
CA THR A 230 8.54 -14.09 9.54
C THR A 230 7.39 -13.47 8.77
N LEU A 231 6.43 -12.87 9.49
CA LEU A 231 5.31 -12.13 8.93
C LEU A 231 5.82 -11.06 7.97
N ARG A 232 5.39 -11.10 6.72
CA ARG A 232 5.61 -10.09 5.69
C ARG A 232 4.29 -9.56 5.17
N HIS A 233 4.29 -8.32 4.71
CA HIS A 233 3.13 -7.72 4.07
C HIS A 233 2.85 -8.35 2.70
N GLY A 234 3.88 -8.70 1.92
CA GLY A 234 3.78 -9.37 0.62
C GLY A 234 3.34 -8.49 -0.55
N SER A 235 3.07 -7.21 -0.29
CA SER A 235 2.78 -6.16 -1.28
C SER A 235 3.11 -4.80 -0.68
N TYR A 236 4.36 -4.62 -0.26
CA TYR A 236 4.77 -3.51 0.58
C TYR A 236 5.19 -2.28 -0.24
N TYR A 237 4.36 -1.23 -0.24
CA TYR A 237 4.65 0.01 -0.97
C TYR A 237 3.91 1.22 -0.37
N GLY A 238 4.25 2.44 -0.82
CA GLY A 238 3.83 3.65 -0.12
C GLY A 238 2.36 4.02 -0.13
N ARG A 239 1.46 3.28 -0.79
CA ARG A 239 0.01 3.47 -0.51
C ARG A 239 -0.43 2.78 0.77
N HIS A 240 0.35 1.80 1.23
CA HIS A 240 0.02 0.97 2.39
C HIS A 240 0.74 1.42 3.66
N VAL A 241 1.68 2.37 3.54
CA VAL A 241 2.41 2.97 4.65
C VAL A 241 1.94 4.40 4.82
N LEU A 242 1.41 4.74 5.99
CA LEU A 242 0.90 6.05 6.35
C LEU A 242 1.77 6.70 7.42
N ASP A 243 1.86 8.02 7.41
CA ASP A 243 2.32 8.79 8.57
C ASP A 243 1.14 9.02 9.51
N VAL A 244 1.06 8.28 10.61
CA VAL A 244 -0.04 8.39 11.59
C VAL A 244 0.34 9.26 12.80
N GLY A 245 1.33 10.15 12.63
CA GLY A 245 1.79 11.06 13.68
C GLY A 245 2.85 10.41 14.56
N GLY A 246 4.12 10.60 14.18
CA GLY A 246 5.28 10.11 14.94
C GLY A 246 5.78 8.73 14.52
N GLY A 247 5.19 8.11 13.50
CA GLY A 247 5.67 6.86 12.92
C GLY A 247 4.64 6.18 12.00
N PRO A 248 4.93 4.94 11.55
CA PRO A 248 4.17 4.32 10.48
C PRO A 248 2.85 3.69 10.94
N GLY A 249 1.80 3.91 10.14
CA GLY A 249 0.60 3.09 10.09
C GLY A 249 0.62 2.19 8.87
N VAL A 250 0.38 0.88 9.00
CA VAL A 250 0.40 -0.06 7.86
C VAL A 250 -0.94 -0.76 7.67
N LEU A 251 -1.48 -0.65 6.46
CA LEU A 251 -2.78 -1.19 6.07
C LEU A 251 -2.66 -2.14 4.86
N ASP A 252 -3.78 -2.77 4.51
CA ASP A 252 -3.93 -3.63 3.33
C ASP A 252 -3.11 -4.93 3.32
N TRP A 253 -3.32 -5.74 4.35
CA TRP A 253 -2.69 -7.04 4.57
C TRP A 253 -3.24 -8.18 3.71
N ASP A 254 -3.77 -7.90 2.52
CA ASP A 254 -4.45 -8.91 1.67
C ASP A 254 -3.46 -9.94 1.09
N GLU A 255 -2.18 -9.58 0.95
CA GLU A 255 -1.12 -10.46 0.40
C GLU A 255 -0.14 -10.93 1.49
N ALA A 256 -0.55 -10.85 2.76
CA ALA A 256 0.30 -11.21 3.89
C ALA A 256 0.79 -12.66 3.78
N CYS A 257 2.07 -12.86 4.07
CA CYS A 257 2.72 -14.15 3.95
C CYS A 257 3.83 -14.33 4.99
N GLN A 258 4.44 -15.51 5.01
CA GLN A 258 5.69 -15.74 5.72
C GLN A 258 6.85 -15.65 4.74
N GLY A 259 7.89 -14.90 5.06
CA GLY A 259 9.04 -14.79 4.17
C GLY A 259 10.19 -13.96 4.73
N PRO A 260 11.28 -13.89 3.96
CA PRO A 260 12.43 -13.05 4.29
C PRO A 260 12.05 -11.57 4.20
N ILE A 261 12.66 -10.72 5.03
CA ILE A 261 12.37 -9.27 5.11
C ILE A 261 12.69 -8.54 3.80
N GLU A 262 13.62 -9.09 3.03
CA GLU A 262 13.99 -8.68 1.69
C GLU A 262 12.82 -8.71 0.70
N LEU A 263 11.79 -9.54 0.92
CA LEU A 263 10.57 -9.56 0.11
C LEU A 263 9.86 -8.20 0.13
N ASP A 264 9.56 -7.69 1.31
CA ASP A 264 8.89 -6.40 1.47
C ASP A 264 9.84 -5.24 1.14
N ALA A 265 11.12 -5.35 1.54
CA ALA A 265 12.11 -4.31 1.27
C ALA A 265 12.39 -4.14 -0.23
N GLY A 266 12.45 -5.24 -0.99
CA GLY A 266 12.59 -5.24 -2.44
C GLY A 266 11.38 -4.61 -3.14
N ASP A 267 10.16 -4.96 -2.71
CA ASP A 267 8.92 -4.35 -3.21
C ASP A 267 8.90 -2.83 -2.97
N TRP A 268 9.31 -2.38 -1.76
CA TRP A 268 9.41 -0.96 -1.44
C TRP A 268 10.41 -0.22 -2.31
N LEU A 269 11.65 -0.73 -2.43
CA LEU A 269 12.71 -0.09 -3.21
C LEU A 269 12.35 0.00 -4.69
N ALA A 270 11.81 -1.08 -5.26
CA ALA A 270 11.35 -1.08 -6.64
C ALA A 270 10.19 -0.09 -6.84
N TRP A 271 9.28 0.00 -5.87
CA TRP A 271 8.17 0.97 -5.92
C TRP A 271 8.68 2.40 -5.81
N LEU A 272 9.61 2.69 -4.91
CA LEU A 272 10.21 4.00 -4.72
C LEU A 272 10.85 4.48 -6.02
N GLU A 273 11.62 3.60 -6.66
CA GLU A 273 12.26 3.84 -7.96
C GLU A 273 11.23 4.23 -9.04
N ARG A 274 10.16 3.44 -9.18
CA ARG A 274 9.11 3.71 -10.18
C ARG A 274 8.29 4.96 -9.86
N HIS A 275 7.89 5.13 -8.60
CA HIS A 275 6.91 6.12 -8.19
C HIS A 275 7.53 7.51 -8.00
N ALA A 276 8.62 7.60 -7.23
CA ALA A 276 9.22 8.87 -6.88
C ALA A 276 9.88 9.55 -8.09
N ARG A 277 10.44 8.81 -9.06
CA ARG A 277 11.03 9.40 -10.27
C ARG A 277 10.05 10.18 -11.15
N ARG A 278 8.75 10.02 -10.93
CA ARG A 278 7.73 10.80 -11.64
C ARG A 278 7.67 12.25 -11.17
N THR A 279 8.01 12.50 -9.91
CA THR A 279 7.77 13.79 -9.25
C THR A 279 9.00 14.34 -8.53
N GLN A 280 10.04 13.52 -8.32
CA GLN A 280 11.24 13.87 -7.57
C GLN A 280 12.51 13.81 -8.44
N PRO A 281 13.48 14.72 -8.21
CA PRO A 281 14.79 14.64 -8.85
C PRO A 281 15.51 13.32 -8.51
N PRO A 282 16.30 12.73 -9.44
CA PRO A 282 17.00 11.47 -9.22
C PRO A 282 17.87 11.44 -7.95
N ALA A 283 18.52 12.56 -7.60
CA ALA A 283 19.34 12.67 -6.39
C ALA A 283 18.53 12.43 -5.11
N ARG A 284 17.31 12.98 -5.02
CA ARG A 284 16.42 12.78 -3.86
C ARG A 284 15.88 11.35 -3.78
N VAL A 285 15.58 10.73 -4.92
CA VAL A 285 15.17 9.31 -4.94
C VAL A 285 16.30 8.41 -4.43
N LYS A 286 17.54 8.67 -4.88
CA LYS A 286 18.73 7.95 -4.41
C LYS A 286 19.00 8.15 -2.93
N GLU A 287 18.85 9.38 -2.44
CA GLU A 287 18.98 9.70 -1.01
C GLU A 287 17.94 8.94 -0.17
N ALA A 288 16.66 8.99 -0.55
CA ALA A 288 15.60 8.27 0.15
C ALA A 288 15.81 6.74 0.12
N ALA A 289 16.28 6.18 -1.00
CA ALA A 289 16.65 4.78 -1.07
C ALA A 289 17.80 4.44 -0.12
N ALA A 290 18.81 5.33 0.01
CA ALA A 290 19.91 5.16 0.96
C ALA A 290 19.43 5.23 2.42
N ILE A 291 18.54 6.18 2.75
CA ILE A 291 17.92 6.28 4.09
C ILE A 291 17.16 5.00 4.44
N PHE A 292 16.34 4.49 3.52
CA PHE A 292 15.62 3.24 3.73
C PHE A 292 16.58 2.06 3.96
N ARG A 293 17.59 1.90 3.10
CA ARG A 293 18.59 0.83 3.20
C ARG A 293 19.37 0.90 4.51
N GLN A 294 19.85 2.07 4.89
CA GLN A 294 20.52 2.28 6.18
C GLN A 294 19.60 1.91 7.34
N GLY A 295 18.32 2.26 7.23
CA GLY A 295 17.29 1.94 8.20
C GLY A 295 17.04 0.45 8.40
N ILE A 296 17.51 -0.44 7.51
CA ILE A 296 17.31 -1.91 7.61
C ILE A 296 18.60 -2.71 7.44
N ALA A 297 19.77 -2.08 7.41
CA ALA A 297 21.03 -2.70 6.99
C ALA A 297 21.44 -3.93 7.82
N ASP A 298 21.09 -3.94 9.11
CA ASP A 298 21.31 -5.04 10.06
C ASP A 298 20.27 -6.17 9.95
N LEU A 299 19.23 -5.99 9.14
CA LEU A 299 18.12 -6.94 9.02
C LEU A 299 18.13 -7.73 7.71
N VAL A 300 18.91 -7.30 6.71
CA VAL A 300 18.87 -7.83 5.35
C VAL A 300 20.22 -8.35 4.91
N GLU A 301 20.19 -9.41 4.10
CA GLU A 301 21.33 -9.82 3.29
C GLU A 301 21.32 -9.05 1.96
N ASP A 302 22.41 -8.35 1.67
CA ASP A 302 22.50 -7.42 0.54
C ASP A 302 22.22 -8.09 -0.82
N GLU A 303 22.72 -9.32 -1.02
CA GLU A 303 22.49 -10.07 -2.25
C GLU A 303 21.02 -10.51 -2.39
N ALA A 304 20.40 -10.96 -1.29
CA ALA A 304 18.99 -11.32 -1.28
C ALA A 304 18.12 -10.09 -1.55
N LEU A 305 18.44 -8.94 -0.96
CA LEU A 305 17.70 -7.70 -1.16
C LEU A 305 17.75 -7.25 -2.64
N ARG A 306 18.92 -7.33 -3.28
CA ARG A 306 19.05 -7.03 -4.72
C ARG A 306 18.21 -8.00 -5.56
N TRP A 307 18.18 -9.28 -5.21
CA TRP A 307 17.36 -10.27 -5.90
C TRP A 307 15.86 -9.94 -5.81
N PHE A 308 15.33 -9.69 -4.61
CA PHE A 308 13.92 -9.35 -4.43
C PHE A 308 13.56 -8.02 -5.09
N GLN A 309 14.44 -7.02 -5.02
CA GLN A 309 14.23 -5.75 -5.72
C GLN A 309 14.18 -5.95 -7.24
N ALA A 310 15.09 -6.73 -7.83
CA ALA A 310 15.08 -7.02 -9.27
C ALA A 310 13.80 -7.78 -9.70
N GLN A 311 13.37 -8.75 -8.89
CA GLN A 311 12.09 -9.45 -9.11
C GLN A 311 10.91 -8.46 -9.09
N SER A 312 10.88 -7.54 -8.13
CA SER A 312 9.83 -6.53 -8.00
C SER A 312 9.87 -5.47 -9.12
N LEU A 313 11.05 -5.11 -9.63
CA LEU A 313 11.20 -4.24 -10.81
C LEU A 313 10.62 -4.89 -12.07
N LEU A 314 10.88 -6.18 -12.30
CA LEU A 314 10.28 -6.94 -13.41
C LEU A 314 8.74 -7.00 -13.30
N LYS A 315 8.21 -7.27 -12.11
CA LYS A 315 6.75 -7.18 -11.80
C LYS A 315 6.19 -5.79 -12.15
N GLN A 316 6.95 -4.72 -11.88
CA GLN A 316 6.53 -3.35 -12.15
C GLN A 316 6.68 -2.92 -13.61
N ALA A 317 7.61 -3.51 -14.38
CA ALA A 317 7.68 -3.32 -15.82
C ALA A 317 6.42 -3.85 -16.51
N GLU A 318 5.94 -5.04 -16.12
CA GLU A 318 4.67 -5.59 -16.63
C GLU A 318 3.47 -4.70 -16.31
N TYR A 319 3.45 -4.03 -15.14
CA TYR A 319 2.39 -3.08 -14.82
C TYR A 319 2.24 -1.98 -15.89
N PHE A 320 3.34 -1.52 -16.49
CA PHE A 320 3.29 -0.53 -17.56
C PHE A 320 2.72 -1.10 -18.86
N VAL A 321 2.99 -2.36 -19.18
CA VAL A 321 2.35 -3.06 -20.32
C VAL A 321 0.84 -3.12 -20.13
N ARG A 322 0.38 -3.46 -18.92
CA ARG A 322 -1.06 -3.59 -18.65
C ARG A 322 -1.82 -2.27 -18.65
N LYS A 323 -1.16 -1.17 -18.30
CA LYS A 323 -1.79 0.16 -18.20
C LYS A 323 -1.55 1.06 -19.40
N MET A 324 -0.53 0.75 -20.22
CA MET A 324 -0.07 1.52 -21.37
C MET A 324 -0.15 3.05 -21.20
N PRO A 325 0.36 3.64 -20.10
CA PRO A 325 0.42 5.10 -20.01
C PRO A 325 1.36 5.68 -21.08
N GLY A 326 1.32 7.00 -21.28
CA GLY A 326 2.32 7.66 -22.14
C GLY A 326 3.76 7.30 -21.73
N GLY A 327 4.59 6.95 -22.73
CA GLY A 327 5.97 6.50 -22.52
C GLY A 327 6.11 5.16 -21.79
N TRP A 328 5.09 4.30 -21.80
CA TRP A 328 5.12 3.02 -21.07
C TRP A 328 6.31 2.14 -21.45
N ARG A 329 6.71 2.14 -22.74
CA ARG A 329 7.81 1.33 -23.27
C ARG A 329 9.13 1.73 -22.62
N ASP A 330 9.50 3.01 -22.72
CA ASP A 330 10.77 3.51 -22.16
C ASP A 330 10.80 3.34 -20.64
N ARG A 331 9.66 3.51 -19.97
CA ARG A 331 9.55 3.30 -18.52
C ARG A 331 9.70 1.82 -18.14
N ALA A 332 9.15 0.90 -18.92
CA ALA A 332 9.35 -0.52 -18.71
C ALA A 332 10.82 -0.91 -18.93
N ALA A 333 11.43 -0.45 -20.03
CA ALA A 333 12.84 -0.68 -20.34
C ALA A 333 13.75 -0.13 -19.22
N ALA A 334 13.49 1.07 -18.70
CA ALA A 334 14.27 1.65 -17.61
C ALA A 334 14.22 0.79 -16.33
N LEU A 335 13.06 0.21 -15.98
CA LEU A 335 12.97 -0.69 -14.82
C LEU A 335 13.70 -2.02 -15.05
N LEU A 336 13.67 -2.56 -16.28
CA LEU A 336 14.41 -3.78 -16.63
C LEU A 336 15.93 -3.54 -16.63
N ALA A 337 16.37 -2.39 -17.13
CA ALA A 337 17.77 -1.97 -17.06
C ALA A 337 18.23 -1.82 -15.61
N GLU A 338 17.44 -1.20 -14.75
CA GLU A 338 17.77 -1.10 -13.31
C GLU A 338 17.83 -2.48 -12.65
N ALA A 339 16.91 -3.39 -13.00
CA ALA A 339 16.96 -4.77 -12.50
C ALA A 339 18.25 -5.50 -12.91
N GLN A 340 18.77 -5.23 -14.11
CA GLN A 340 20.06 -5.76 -14.60
C GLN A 340 21.26 -5.05 -13.96
N ASN A 341 21.14 -3.78 -13.58
CA ASN A 341 22.22 -3.08 -12.86
C ASN A 341 22.38 -3.60 -11.43
N LEU A 342 21.29 -4.03 -10.79
CA LEU A 342 21.34 -4.69 -9.47
C LEU A 342 22.03 -6.05 -9.53
N ASP A 343 22.00 -6.69 -10.69
CA ASP A 343 22.71 -7.93 -10.99
C ASP A 343 24.22 -7.69 -11.14
N ALA A 344 24.61 -6.66 -11.90
CA ALA A 344 26.00 -6.37 -12.18
C ALA A 344 26.80 -6.29 -10.87
N ARG A 345 27.63 -7.31 -10.61
CA ARG A 345 28.53 -7.37 -9.45
C ARG A 345 29.27 -6.04 -9.38
N THR A 346 29.09 -5.28 -8.31
CA THR A 346 30.12 -4.31 -7.94
C THR A 346 31.30 -5.15 -7.46
N PRO A 347 32.45 -5.19 -8.17
CA PRO A 347 33.63 -5.82 -7.60
C PRO A 347 33.89 -5.15 -6.27
N GLY A 348 33.98 -5.93 -5.20
CA GLY A 348 34.25 -5.41 -3.87
C GLY A 348 35.46 -4.50 -3.91
N ARG A 349 35.37 -3.37 -3.20
CA ARG A 349 36.56 -2.70 -2.70
C ARG A 349 37.32 -3.72 -1.85
N LEU A 350 38.27 -4.41 -2.47
CA LEU A 350 39.41 -4.96 -1.76
C LEU A 350 40.12 -3.77 -1.10
N GLY A 351 40.51 -3.98 0.15
CA GLY A 351 41.03 -2.94 1.02
C GLY A 351 42.15 -2.11 0.39
N ALA A 352 42.11 -0.82 0.69
CA ALA A 352 43.27 0.03 0.78
C ALA A 352 43.27 0.64 2.18
#